data_AF-A0A535ADR0-F1
#
_entry.id   AF-A0A535ADR0-F1
#
_cell.length_a   1.000
_cell.length_b   1.000
_cell.length_c   1.000
_cell.angle_alpha   90.00
_cell.angle_beta   90.00
_cell.angle_gamma   90.00
#
_symmetry.space_group_name_H-M   'P 1'
#
loop_
_entity.id
_entity.type
_entity.pdbx_description
1 polymer ?
#
loop_
_entity_poly.entity_id
_entity_poly.type
_entity_poly.pdbx_seq_one_letter_code
_entity_poly.pdbx_strand_id
1 'polypeptide(L)'
;MARPATRLPAVVPLTAAEQRLATWLRFFAAIFAVGTLIFFLRPAGTVADLNRVGLLLGFAPLPPADHPVDANFWLTLAVANMATITACAALAAADVRRRRALVYPLVVSKITSSTTGFLLFAGGAHAFPYLVVPLVDLPIALVLVAALRAAQPVEP
;
A
#
# COMPACT_ATOMS: atom_id res chain seq x y z
N MET A 1 54.43 -13.07 -14.33
CA MET A 1 53.22 -12.38 -14.86
C MET A 1 52.14 -12.41 -13.79
N ALA A 2 51.91 -11.30 -13.09
CA ALA A 2 50.86 -11.20 -12.07
C ALA A 2 49.55 -10.76 -12.75
N ARG A 3 48.47 -11.52 -12.57
CA ARG A 3 47.12 -11.16 -13.03
C ARG A 3 46.69 -9.85 -12.34
N PRO A 4 46.22 -8.82 -13.06
CA PRO A 4 45.67 -7.63 -12.43
C PRO A 4 44.43 -8.03 -11.64
N ALA A 5 44.42 -7.72 -10.34
CA ALA A 5 43.29 -7.94 -9.47
C ALA A 5 42.08 -7.18 -10.02
N THR A 6 41.05 -7.91 -10.44
CA THR A 6 39.75 -7.38 -10.81
C THR A 6 39.20 -6.62 -9.61
N ARG A 7 39.27 -5.28 -9.63
CA ARG A 7 38.58 -4.46 -8.64
C ARG A 7 37.09 -4.76 -8.82
N LEU A 8 36.51 -5.48 -7.86
CA LEU A 8 35.05 -5.58 -7.75
C LEU A 8 34.49 -4.16 -7.80
N PRO A 9 33.49 -3.87 -8.65
CA PRO A 9 32.91 -2.54 -8.71
C PRO A 9 32.46 -2.16 -7.30
N ALA A 10 32.97 -1.03 -6.81
CA ALA A 10 32.61 -0.53 -5.49
C ALA A 10 31.07 -0.43 -5.42
N VAL A 11 30.45 -1.10 -4.44
CA VAL A 11 29.03 -0.96 -4.19
C VAL A 11 28.81 0.50 -3.78
N VAL A 12 28.35 1.32 -4.72
CA VAL A 12 28.10 2.74 -4.47
C VAL A 12 26.98 2.81 -3.42
N PRO A 13 27.25 3.35 -2.21
CA PRO A 13 26.26 3.38 -1.15
C PRO A 13 25.03 4.19 -1.59
N LEU A 14 23.88 3.84 -1.01
CA LEU A 14 22.64 4.57 -1.26
C LEU A 14 22.73 5.98 -0.69
N THR A 15 22.18 6.96 -1.40
CA THR A 15 21.99 8.32 -0.88
C THR A 15 21.01 8.32 0.30
N ALA A 16 21.01 9.37 1.12
CA ALA A 16 20.06 9.49 2.22
C ALA A 16 18.60 9.43 1.76
N ALA A 17 18.29 9.99 0.58
CA ALA A 17 16.96 9.94 -0.02
C ALA A 17 16.57 8.52 -0.45
N GLU A 18 17.48 7.79 -1.09
CA GLU A 18 17.27 6.39 -1.47
C GLU A 18 17.10 5.48 -0.24
N GLN A 19 17.86 5.71 0.83
CA GLN A 19 17.72 4.99 2.10
C GLN A 19 16.36 5.26 2.77
N ARG A 20 15.91 6.52 2.74
CA ARG A 20 14.59 6.90 3.25
C ARG A 20 13.47 6.25 2.45
N LEU A 21 13.56 6.24 1.13
CA LEU A 21 12.61 5.52 0.27
C LEU A 21 12.61 4.01 0.57
N ALA A 22 13.77 3.38 0.70
CA ALA A 22 13.88 1.97 1.09
C ALA A 22 13.18 1.70 2.43
N THR A 23 13.37 2.58 3.41
CA THR A 23 12.77 2.46 4.74
C THR A 23 11.25 2.55 4.69
N TRP A 24 10.71 3.53 3.95
CA TRP A 24 9.27 3.64 3.74
C TRP A 24 8.70 2.41 3.03
N LEU A 25 9.37 1.91 2.01
CA LEU A 25 8.93 0.71 1.28
C LEU A 25 8.92 -0.53 2.17
N ARG A 26 9.91 -0.73 3.06
CA ARG A 26 9.90 -1.84 4.03
C ARG A 26 8.77 -1.70 5.04
N PHE A 27 8.58 -0.49 5.56
CA PHE A 27 7.50 -0.19 6.50
C PHE A 27 6.14 -0.49 5.88
N PHE A 28 5.88 0.00 4.66
CA PHE A 28 4.62 -0.27 3.97
C PHE A 28 4.48 -1.72 3.52
N ALA A 29 5.57 -2.40 3.13
CA ALA A 29 5.54 -3.85 2.88
C ALA A 29 5.03 -4.60 4.12
N ALA A 30 5.55 -4.28 5.30
CA ALA A 30 5.13 -4.91 6.55
C ALA A 30 3.65 -4.62 6.85
N ILE A 31 3.21 -3.36 6.73
CA ILE A 31 1.81 -2.99 6.95
C ILE A 31 0.88 -3.71 5.97
N PHE A 32 1.22 -3.75 4.68
CA PHE A 32 0.39 -4.42 3.67
C PHE A 32 0.37 -5.94 3.87
N ALA A 33 1.48 -6.55 4.28
CA ALA A 33 1.52 -7.96 4.63
C ALA A 33 0.59 -8.27 5.82
N VAL A 34 0.66 -7.46 6.88
CA VAL A 34 -0.22 -7.58 8.04
C VAL A 34 -1.68 -7.36 7.63
N GLY A 35 -1.97 -6.34 6.82
CA GLY A 35 -3.31 -6.09 6.28
C GLY A 35 -3.84 -7.26 5.45
N THR A 36 -2.99 -7.88 4.63
CA THR A 36 -3.32 -9.09 3.86
C THR A 36 -3.77 -10.22 4.80
N LEU A 37 -3.01 -10.48 5.86
CA LEU A 37 -3.33 -11.51 6.84
C LEU A 37 -4.62 -11.19 7.60
N ILE A 38 -4.80 -9.94 8.04
CA ILE A 38 -5.99 -9.52 8.79
C ILE A 38 -7.25 -9.65 7.92
N PHE A 39 -7.22 -9.16 6.68
CA PHE A 39 -8.37 -9.28 5.77
C PHE A 39 -8.69 -10.74 5.48
N PHE A 40 -7.68 -11.58 5.27
CA PHE A 40 -7.89 -13.00 5.00
C PHE A 40 -8.44 -13.77 6.21
N LEU A 41 -7.88 -13.55 7.41
CA LEU A 41 -8.24 -14.31 8.61
C LEU A 41 -9.48 -13.76 9.34
N ARG A 42 -9.73 -12.46 9.27
CA ARG A 42 -10.80 -11.78 10.02
C ARG A 42 -11.49 -10.67 9.21
N PRO A 43 -12.07 -10.99 8.03
CA PRO A 43 -12.71 -9.98 7.17
C PRO A 43 -13.89 -9.30 7.87
N ALA A 44 -14.84 -10.08 8.40
CA ALA A 44 -16.03 -9.57 9.05
C ALA A 44 -15.71 -8.77 10.34
N GLY A 45 -14.71 -9.22 11.10
CA GLY A 45 -14.30 -8.51 12.31
C GLY A 45 -13.67 -7.15 12.03
N THR A 46 -12.93 -7.02 10.92
CA THR A 46 -12.36 -5.74 10.51
C THR A 46 -13.44 -4.72 10.16
N VAL A 47 -14.45 -5.13 9.38
CA VAL A 47 -15.61 -4.27 9.07
C VAL A 47 -16.39 -3.92 10.33
N ALA A 48 -16.60 -4.87 11.24
CA ALA A 48 -17.29 -4.62 12.51
C ALA A 48 -16.57 -3.59 13.38
N ASP A 49 -15.24 -3.67 13.48
CA ASP A 49 -14.44 -2.71 14.25
C ASP A 49 -14.52 -1.31 13.63
N LEU A 50 -14.46 -1.20 12.30
CA LEU A 50 -14.66 0.07 11.58
C LEU A 50 -16.08 0.63 11.78
N ASN A 51 -17.11 -0.22 11.75
CA ASN A 51 -18.48 0.22 12.02
C ASN A 51 -18.64 0.76 13.44
N ARG A 52 -18.01 0.14 14.45
CA ARG A 52 -18.02 0.66 15.83
C ARG A 52 -17.41 2.05 15.92
N VAL A 53 -16.25 2.25 15.29
CA VAL A 53 -15.60 3.57 15.25
C VAL A 53 -16.46 4.58 14.48
N GLY A 54 -17.04 4.17 13.35
CA GLY A 54 -17.94 5.00 12.56
C GLY A 54 -19.15 5.49 13.37
N LEU A 55 -19.78 4.59 14.11
CA LEU A 55 -20.92 4.92 14.98
C LEU A 55 -20.54 5.93 16.08
N LEU A 56 -19.35 5.80 16.68
CA LEU A 56 -18.83 6.78 17.65
C LEU A 56 -18.60 8.18 17.02
N LEU A 57 -18.33 8.22 15.72
CA LEU A 57 -18.12 9.45 14.95
C LEU A 57 -19.40 9.95 14.25
N GLY A 58 -20.55 9.29 14.45
CA GLY A 58 -21.83 9.68 13.87
C GLY A 58 -22.08 9.21 12.44
N PHE A 59 -21.28 8.28 11.91
CA PHE A 59 -21.51 7.67 10.60
C PHE A 59 -22.45 6.46 10.67
N ALA A 60 -23.14 6.20 9.56
CA ALA A 60 -23.92 4.98 9.43
C ALA A 60 -22.99 3.74 9.34
N PRO A 61 -23.42 2.58 9.85
CA PRO A 61 -22.68 1.35 9.67
C PRO A 61 -22.81 0.87 8.22
N LEU A 62 -21.78 0.21 7.72
CA LEU A 62 -21.88 -0.53 6.46
C LEU A 62 -22.83 -1.73 6.66
N PRO A 63 -23.89 -1.87 5.85
CA PRO A 63 -24.79 -3.01 5.96
C PRO A 63 -24.05 -4.32 5.65
N PRO A 64 -24.51 -5.45 6.20
CA PRO A 64 -24.01 -6.76 5.80
C PRO A 64 -24.16 -6.94 4.29
N ALA A 65 -23.25 -7.68 3.66
CA ALA A 65 -23.41 -8.03 2.26
C ALA A 65 -24.69 -8.88 2.08
N ASP A 66 -25.51 -8.53 1.10
CA ASP A 66 -26.77 -9.23 0.81
C ASP A 66 -26.53 -10.70 0.42
N HIS A 67 -25.35 -10.99 -0.17
CA HIS A 67 -24.95 -12.34 -0.57
C HIS A 67 -23.50 -12.68 -0.13
N PRO A 68 -23.28 -13.81 0.59
CA PRO A 68 -21.95 -14.22 1.05
C PRO A 68 -20.95 -14.49 -0.08
N VAL A 69 -21.44 -14.93 -1.25
CA VAL A 69 -20.61 -15.21 -2.43
C VAL A 69 -19.92 -13.94 -2.93
N ASP A 70 -20.66 -12.83 -3.00
CA ASP A 70 -20.13 -11.54 -3.42
C ASP A 70 -19.06 -11.06 -2.44
N ALA A 71 -19.32 -11.18 -1.13
CA ALA A 71 -18.36 -10.80 -0.09
C ALA A 71 -17.03 -11.58 -0.21
N ASN A 72 -17.09 -12.89 -0.43
CA ASN A 72 -15.89 -13.72 -0.58
C ASN A 72 -15.13 -13.43 -1.89
N PHE A 73 -15.85 -13.10 -2.97
CA PHE A 73 -15.25 -12.70 -4.23
C PHE A 73 -14.47 -11.39 -4.08
N TRP A 74 -15.09 -10.35 -3.51
CA TRP A 74 -14.43 -9.05 -3.26
C TRP A 74 -13.27 -9.18 -2.27
N LEU A 75 -13.42 -10.02 -1.25
CA LEU A 75 -12.33 -10.33 -0.32
C LEU A 75 -11.13 -10.93 -1.04
N THR A 76 -11.36 -11.89 -1.94
CA THR A 76 -10.29 -12.52 -2.74
C THR A 76 -9.53 -11.47 -3.55
N LEU A 77 -10.23 -10.54 -4.20
CA LEU A 77 -9.61 -9.44 -4.93
C LEU A 77 -8.84 -8.48 -4.02
N ALA A 78 -9.38 -8.14 -2.85
CA ALA A 78 -8.72 -7.27 -1.89
C ALA A 78 -7.42 -7.90 -1.34
N VAL A 79 -7.45 -9.18 -1.00
CA VAL A 79 -6.28 -9.95 -0.56
C VAL A 79 -5.24 -10.05 -1.67
N ALA A 80 -5.65 -10.35 -2.90
CA ALA A 80 -4.75 -10.40 -4.05
C ALA A 80 -4.06 -9.05 -4.30
N ASN A 81 -4.81 -7.94 -4.24
CA ASN A 81 -4.25 -6.60 -4.37
C ASN A 81 -3.26 -6.28 -3.24
N MET A 82 -3.62 -6.54 -1.98
CA MET A 82 -2.74 -6.31 -0.82
C MET A 82 -1.45 -7.14 -0.90
N ALA A 83 -1.54 -8.42 -1.29
CA ALA A 83 -0.37 -9.27 -1.50
C ALA A 83 0.51 -8.75 -2.63
N THR A 84 -0.08 -8.28 -3.73
CA THR A 84 0.65 -7.72 -4.87
C THR A 84 1.42 -6.46 -4.49
N ILE A 85 0.77 -5.51 -3.83
CA ILE A 85 1.45 -4.27 -3.40
C ILE A 85 2.49 -4.53 -2.30
N THR A 86 2.28 -5.55 -1.47
CA THR A 86 3.29 -6.04 -0.51
C THR A 86 4.54 -6.50 -1.24
N ALA A 87 4.39 -7.38 -2.24
CA ALA A 87 5.49 -7.91 -3.02
C ALA A 87 6.23 -6.80 -3.77
N CYS A 88 5.49 -5.89 -4.41
CA CYS A 88 6.08 -4.74 -5.10
C CYS A 88 6.87 -3.82 -4.15
N ALA A 89 6.35 -3.52 -2.95
CA ALA A 89 7.10 -2.75 -1.94
C ALA A 89 8.36 -3.50 -1.48
N ALA A 90 8.25 -4.78 -1.16
CA ALA A 90 9.37 -5.58 -0.68
C ALA A 90 10.49 -5.69 -1.75
N LEU A 91 10.11 -5.96 -3.00
CA LEU A 91 11.05 -6.04 -4.12
C LEU A 91 11.70 -4.69 -4.42
N ALA A 92 10.94 -3.59 -4.37
CA ALA A 92 11.46 -2.23 -4.54
C ALA A 92 12.41 -1.85 -3.39
N ALA A 93 12.09 -2.23 -2.15
CA ALA A 93 12.92 -1.97 -0.99
C ALA A 93 14.26 -2.72 -1.00
N ALA A 94 14.30 -3.89 -1.65
CA ALA A 94 15.51 -4.69 -1.80
C ALA A 94 16.51 -4.06 -2.78
N ASP A 95 16.02 -3.39 -3.82
CA ASP A 95 16.87 -2.69 -4.80
C ASP A 95 16.14 -1.46 -5.36
N VAL A 96 16.26 -0.35 -4.62
CA VAL A 96 15.54 0.90 -4.93
C VAL A 96 15.96 1.47 -6.29
N ARG A 97 17.22 1.34 -6.68
CA ARG A 97 17.72 1.90 -7.95
C ARG A 97 17.18 1.14 -9.15
N ARG A 98 17.29 -0.19 -9.15
CA ARG A 98 16.83 -1.00 -10.29
C ARG A 98 15.33 -1.19 -10.33
N ARG A 99 14.64 -1.17 -9.18
CA ARG A 99 13.23 -1.57 -9.07
C ARG A 99 12.29 -0.45 -8.62
N ARG A 100 12.73 0.82 -8.66
CA ARG A 100 11.88 2.00 -8.38
C ARG A 100 10.55 2.02 -9.13
N ALA A 101 10.50 1.45 -10.34
CA ALA A 101 9.28 1.38 -11.13
C ALA A 101 8.17 0.55 -10.45
N LEU A 102 8.52 -0.39 -9.57
CA LEU A 102 7.54 -1.16 -8.79
C LEU A 102 6.79 -0.31 -7.76
N VAL A 103 7.21 0.94 -7.50
CA VAL A 103 6.46 1.87 -6.65
C VAL A 103 5.21 2.39 -7.36
N TYR A 104 5.17 2.43 -8.71
CA TYR A 104 4.01 2.94 -9.43
C TYR A 104 2.74 2.09 -9.23
N PRO A 105 2.77 0.74 -9.37
CA PRO A 105 1.62 -0.09 -9.04
C PRO A 105 1.06 0.12 -7.62
N LEU A 106 1.92 0.39 -6.63
CA LEU A 106 1.50 0.71 -5.27
C LEU A 106 0.70 2.00 -5.22
N VAL A 107 1.26 3.06 -5.82
CA VAL A 107 0.62 4.38 -5.84
C VAL A 107 -0.69 4.31 -6.60
N VAL A 108 -0.73 3.63 -7.76
CA VAL A 108 -1.95 3.42 -8.55
C VAL A 108 -3.00 2.66 -7.73
N SER A 109 -2.62 1.56 -7.07
CA SER A 109 -3.53 0.80 -6.21
C SER A 109 -4.16 1.68 -5.13
N LYS A 110 -3.35 2.51 -4.46
CA LYS A 110 -3.78 3.41 -3.38
C LYS A 110 -4.65 4.56 -3.86
N ILE A 111 -4.36 5.14 -5.02
CA ILE A 111 -5.20 6.17 -5.63
C ILE A 111 -6.53 5.55 -6.05
N THR A 112 -6.52 4.38 -6.69
CA THR A 112 -7.74 3.71 -7.13
C THR A 112 -8.64 3.35 -5.95
N SER A 113 -8.11 2.73 -4.89
CA SER A 113 -8.89 2.41 -3.68
C SER A 113 -9.42 3.65 -2.97
N SER A 114 -8.63 4.73 -2.92
CA SER A 114 -9.07 6.01 -2.36
C SER A 114 -10.23 6.60 -3.14
N THR A 115 -10.11 6.65 -4.48
CA THR A 115 -11.15 7.16 -5.37
C THR A 115 -12.42 6.33 -5.26
N THR A 116 -12.33 5.00 -5.32
CA THR A 116 -13.52 4.14 -5.21
C THR A 116 -14.16 4.23 -3.83
N GLY A 117 -13.37 4.23 -2.75
CA GLY A 117 -13.88 4.42 -1.39
C GLY A 117 -14.61 5.75 -1.22
N PHE A 118 -14.03 6.84 -1.71
CA PHE A 118 -14.67 8.15 -1.67
C PHE A 118 -15.97 8.20 -2.50
N LEU A 119 -15.98 7.64 -3.71
CA LEU A 119 -17.18 7.59 -4.55
C LEU A 119 -18.30 6.76 -3.90
N LEU A 120 -17.97 5.63 -3.27
CA LEU A 120 -18.94 4.80 -2.55
C LEU A 120 -19.47 5.48 -1.28
N PHE A 121 -18.62 6.25 -0.60
CA PHE A 121 -19.04 7.06 0.54
C PHE A 121 -20.01 8.17 0.10
N ALA A 122 -19.66 8.94 -0.94
CA ALA A 122 -20.42 10.09 -1.41
C ALA A 122 -21.72 9.71 -2.15
N GLY A 123 -21.74 8.55 -2.82
CA GLY A 123 -22.90 8.07 -3.58
C GLY A 123 -23.84 7.14 -2.81
N GLY A 124 -23.53 6.83 -1.54
CA GLY A 124 -24.21 5.77 -0.80
C GLY A 124 -24.50 6.11 0.66
N ALA A 125 -24.43 5.09 1.52
CA ALA A 125 -24.86 5.16 2.92
C ALA A 125 -23.97 6.05 3.84
N HIS A 126 -23.01 6.80 3.30
CA HIS A 126 -22.03 7.57 4.08
C HIS A 126 -21.38 6.73 5.19
N ALA A 127 -21.03 5.48 4.87
CA ALA A 127 -20.50 4.54 5.85
C ALA A 127 -19.01 4.79 6.10
N PHE A 128 -18.60 4.83 7.37
CA PHE A 128 -17.21 5.07 7.75
C PHE A 128 -16.19 4.12 7.11
N PRO A 129 -16.48 2.80 6.91
CA PRO A 129 -15.56 1.92 6.19
C PRO A 129 -15.21 2.38 4.77
N TYR A 130 -16.08 3.11 4.07
CA TYR A 130 -15.77 3.68 2.77
C TYR A 130 -14.91 4.94 2.85
N LEU A 131 -15.08 5.73 3.92
CA LEU A 131 -14.32 6.95 4.15
C LEU A 131 -12.91 6.68 4.69
N VAL A 132 -12.72 5.65 5.51
CA VAL A 132 -11.41 5.35 6.10
C VAL A 132 -10.39 4.95 5.03
N VAL A 133 -10.83 4.34 3.92
CA VAL A 133 -9.96 3.93 2.81
C VAL A 133 -9.20 5.14 2.23
N PRO A 134 -9.84 6.19 1.70
CA PRO A 134 -9.11 7.36 1.21
C PRO A 134 -8.34 8.10 2.30
N LEU A 135 -8.83 8.12 3.54
CA LEU A 135 -8.12 8.74 4.66
C LEU A 135 -6.77 8.07 4.97
N VAL A 136 -6.65 6.76 4.73
CA VAL A 136 -5.42 6.01 4.94
C VAL A 136 -4.59 5.93 3.67
N ASP A 137 -5.21 5.65 2.54
CA ASP A 137 -4.50 5.34 1.30
C ASP A 137 -3.94 6.59 0.61
N LEU A 138 -4.59 7.76 0.69
CA LEU A 138 -4.05 9.00 0.13
C LEU A 138 -2.75 9.44 0.80
N PRO A 139 -2.65 9.51 2.16
CA PRO A 139 -1.37 9.80 2.81
C PRO A 139 -0.25 8.84 2.41
N ILE A 140 -0.55 7.54 2.30
CA ILE A 140 0.42 6.53 1.86
C ILE A 140 0.91 6.85 0.43
N ALA A 141 -0.01 7.10 -0.50
CA ALA A 141 0.33 7.45 -1.88
C ALA A 141 1.18 8.72 -1.93
N LEU A 142 0.82 9.77 -1.18
CA LEU A 142 1.56 11.02 -1.11
C LEU A 142 2.97 10.84 -0.56
N VAL A 143 3.12 10.09 0.55
CA VAL A 143 4.44 9.79 1.14
C VAL A 143 5.31 9.03 0.15
N LEU A 144 4.76 8.03 -0.55
CA LEU A 144 5.50 7.25 -1.54
C LEU A 144 5.92 8.09 -2.75
N VAL A 145 5.03 8.93 -3.28
CA VAL A 145 5.33 9.84 -4.39
C VAL A 145 6.40 10.85 -3.98
N ALA A 146 6.28 11.45 -2.80
CA ALA A 146 7.27 12.40 -2.28
C ALA A 146 8.64 11.74 -2.08
N ALA A 147 8.68 10.55 -1.48
CA ALA A 147 9.92 9.79 -1.29
C ALA A 147 10.54 9.37 -2.63
N LEU A 148 9.72 8.95 -3.60
CA LEU A 148 10.17 8.57 -4.95
C LEU A 148 10.74 9.76 -5.73
N ARG A 149 10.12 10.94 -5.60
CA ARG A 149 10.61 12.19 -6.22
C ARG A 149 11.92 12.64 -5.57
N ALA A 150 12.02 12.59 -4.25
CA ALA A 150 13.24 12.94 -3.53
C ALA A 150 14.42 12.01 -3.85
N ALA A 151 14.14 10.74 -4.19
CA ALA A 151 15.14 9.74 -4.55
C ALA A 151 15.43 9.67 -6.06
N GLN A 152 14.99 10.65 -6.87
CA GLN A 152 15.35 10.66 -8.29
C GLN A 152 16.88 10.79 -8.44
N PRO A 153 17.49 10.05 -9.39
CA PRO A 153 18.87 10.28 -9.76
C PRO A 153 19.00 11.74 -10.22
N VAL A 154 20.04 12.42 -9.74
CA VAL A 154 20.47 13.67 -10.37
C VAL A 154 20.99 13.28 -11.75
N GLU A 155 20.25 13.58 -12.80
CA GLU A 155 20.79 13.46 -14.16
C GLU A 155 21.97 14.44 -14.29
N PRO A 156 23.12 13.99 -14.81
CA PRO A 156 24.29 14.85 -15.05
C PRO A 156 24.06 15.85 -16.18
#